data_AF-A0A6I6N4R9-F1
#
_entry.id   AF-A0A6I6N4R9-F1
#
_cell.length_a   1.000
_cell.length_b   1.000
_cell.length_c   1.000
_cell.angle_alpha   90.00
_cell.angle_beta   90.00
_cell.angle_gamma   90.00
#
_symmetry.space_group_name_H-M   'P 1'
#
loop_
_entity.id
_entity.type
_entity.pdbx_description
1 polymer ?
#
loop_
_entity_poly.entity_id
_entity_poly.type
_entity_poly.pdbx_seq_one_letter_code
_entity_poly.pdbx_strand_id
1 'polypeptide(L)'
;MWDDQFEQILRPFVPFLGPQEELTPDAELKDLGLDSLATVQLLGTLEEAYQVRFRDSALTMDTFRTAGVLWDTVQSMLHTAAS
;
A
#
# COMPACT_ATOMS: atom_id res chain seq x y z
N MET A 1 -9.62 3.79 -7.77
CA MET A 1 -8.73 3.27 -8.82
C MET A 1 -7.36 3.81 -8.51
N TRP A 2 -6.38 2.94 -8.29
CA TRP A 2 -4.99 3.34 -8.02
C TRP A 2 -4.20 3.54 -9.30
N ASP A 3 -2.99 4.06 -9.17
CA ASP A 3 -2.07 4.22 -10.28
C ASP A 3 -1.14 3.01 -10.48
N ASP A 4 -0.48 2.94 -11.64
CA ASP A 4 0.38 1.81 -12.02
C ASP A 4 1.59 1.64 -11.07
N GLN A 5 2.18 2.74 -10.60
CA GLN A 5 3.31 2.73 -9.68
C GLN A 5 2.93 2.07 -8.34
N PHE A 6 1.72 2.31 -7.84
CA PHE A 6 1.26 1.73 -6.57
C PHE A 6 1.24 0.21 -6.65
N GLU A 7 0.64 -0.31 -7.72
CA GLU A 7 0.51 -1.74 -7.92
C GLU A 7 1.88 -2.39 -8.16
N GLN A 8 2.76 -1.74 -8.93
CA GLN A 8 4.14 -2.22 -9.13
C GLN A 8 4.94 -2.27 -7.83
N ILE A 9 4.76 -1.29 -6.94
CA ILE A 9 5.39 -1.28 -5.62
C ILE A 9 4.82 -2.39 -4.74
N LEU A 10 3.50 -2.59 -4.76
CA LEU A 10 2.84 -3.53 -3.87
C LEU A 10 3.10 -5.00 -4.24
N ARG A 11 3.09 -5.35 -5.54
CA ARG A 11 3.22 -6.73 -6.04
C ARG A 11 4.39 -7.54 -5.45
N PRO A 12 5.62 -7.01 -5.32
CA PRO A 12 6.73 -7.68 -4.66
C PRO A 12 6.47 -8.10 -3.20
N PHE A 13 5.58 -7.40 -2.50
CA PHE A 13 5.25 -7.65 -1.09
C PHE A 13 4.01 -8.55 -0.91
N VAL A 14 3.35 -8.93 -1.99
CA VAL A 14 2.17 -9.80 -2.00
C VAL A 14 2.41 -11.05 -2.87
N PRO A 15 3.33 -11.96 -2.47
CA PRO A 15 3.79 -13.06 -3.31
C PRO A 15 2.71 -14.09 -3.65
N PHE A 16 1.58 -14.11 -2.93
CA PHE A 16 0.48 -15.02 -3.23
C PHE A 16 -0.49 -14.47 -4.28
N LEU A 17 -0.35 -13.20 -4.69
CA LEU A 17 -1.06 -12.66 -5.84
C LEU A 17 -0.37 -13.12 -7.14
N GLY A 18 -1.11 -13.79 -8.01
CA GLY A 18 -0.57 -14.22 -9.30
C GLY A 18 -0.08 -13.05 -10.17
N PRO A 19 0.95 -13.24 -11.02
CA PRO A 19 1.46 -12.16 -11.88
C PRO A 19 0.42 -11.63 -12.87
N GLN A 20 -0.56 -12.45 -13.26
CA GLN A 20 -1.67 -12.06 -14.13
C GLN A 20 -2.98 -11.84 -13.36
N GLU A 21 -2.96 -12.03 -12.04
CA GLU A 21 -4.14 -11.82 -11.22
C GLU A 21 -4.35 -10.33 -10.98
N GLU A 22 -5.62 -9.92 -11.05
CA GLU A 22 -6.01 -8.54 -10.79
C GLU A 22 -6.04 -8.32 -9.28
N LEU A 23 -5.34 -7.28 -8.82
CA LEU A 23 -5.46 -6.84 -7.45
C LEU A 23 -6.82 -6.16 -7.27
N THR A 24 -7.61 -6.63 -6.31
CA THR A 24 -8.91 -6.01 -6.00
C THR A 24 -8.81 -5.13 -4.75
N PRO A 25 -9.60 -4.05 -4.63
CA PRO A 25 -9.53 -3.13 -3.48
C PRO A 25 -9.90 -3.80 -2.15
N ASP A 26 -10.74 -4.83 -2.20
CA ASP A 26 -11.14 -5.65 -1.05
C ASP A 26 -10.14 -6.78 -0.74
N ALA A 27 -9.08 -6.94 -1.53
CA ALA A 27 -8.08 -7.98 -1.30
C ALA A 27 -7.32 -7.72 0.00
N GLU A 28 -7.36 -8.69 0.91
CA GLU A 28 -6.63 -8.63 2.17
C GLU A 28 -5.13 -8.86 1.94
N LEU A 29 -4.31 -7.84 2.23
CA LEU A 29 -2.87 -7.90 1.94
C LEU A 29 -2.18 -9.02 2.72
N LYS A 30 -2.64 -9.29 3.95
CA LYS A 30 -2.14 -10.38 4.79
C LYS A 30 -2.35 -11.76 4.14
N ASP A 31 -3.49 -11.98 3.49
CA ASP A 31 -3.83 -13.23 2.82
C ASP A 31 -3.07 -13.37 1.50
N LEU A 32 -2.59 -12.25 0.96
CA LEU A 32 -1.69 -12.22 -0.19
C LEU A 32 -0.20 -12.33 0.19
N GLY A 33 0.14 -12.46 1.48
CA GLY A 33 1.49 -12.70 1.97
C GLY A 33 2.23 -11.47 2.49
N LEU A 34 1.52 -10.37 2.77
CA LEU A 34 2.11 -9.20 3.42
C LEU A 34 2.35 -9.49 4.92
N ASP A 35 3.61 -9.71 5.28
CA ASP A 35 4.07 -9.89 6.66
C ASP A 35 4.55 -8.57 7.31
N SER A 36 4.70 -8.54 8.63
CA SER A 36 5.14 -7.35 9.39
C SER A 36 6.44 -6.72 8.87
N LEU A 37 7.43 -7.52 8.46
CA LEU A 37 8.68 -7.02 7.89
C LEU A 37 8.48 -6.46 6.47
N ALA A 38 7.62 -7.09 5.67
CA ALA A 38 7.26 -6.62 4.35
C ALA A 38 6.49 -5.29 4.44
N THR A 39 5.59 -5.14 5.43
CA THR A 39 4.87 -3.89 5.70
C THR A 39 5.81 -2.71 5.95
N VAL A 40 6.86 -2.90 6.77
CA VAL A 40 7.82 -1.82 7.06
C VAL A 40 8.63 -1.44 5.81
N GLN A 41 8.99 -2.40 4.96
CA GLN A 41 9.69 -2.14 3.70
C GLN A 41 8.79 -1.48 2.66
N LEU A 42 7.54 -1.95 2.54
CA LEU A 42 6.51 -1.37 1.69
C LEU A 42 6.26 0.10 2.08
N LEU A 43 6.17 0.37 3.38
CA LEU A 43 6.00 1.72 3.92
C LEU A 43 7.10 2.66 3.42
N GLY A 44 8.37 2.30 3.62
CA GLY A 44 9.50 3.10 3.16
C GLY A 44 9.47 3.32 1.64
N THR A 45 9.15 2.26 0.89
CA THR A 45 9.08 2.33 -0.58
C THR A 45 7.97 3.28 -1.04
N LEU A 46 6.79 3.26 -0.39
CA LEU A 46 5.69 4.18 -0.69
C LEU A 46 6.04 5.62 -0.33
N GLU A 47 6.65 5.86 0.84
CA GLU A 47 7.11 7.19 1.25
C GLU A 47 8.10 7.79 0.24
N GLU A 48 9.08 6.99 -0.20
CA GLU A 48 10.06 7.41 -1.19
C GLU A 48 9.44 7.65 -2.57
N ALA A 49 8.58 6.74 -3.05
CA ALA A 49 7.99 6.83 -4.38
C ALA A 49 6.99 7.99 -4.53
N TYR A 50 6.20 8.26 -3.49
CA TYR A 50 5.18 9.30 -3.50
C TYR A 50 5.62 10.61 -2.82
N GLN A 51 6.85 10.65 -2.27
CA GLN A 51 7.37 11.79 -1.49
C GLN A 51 6.42 12.17 -0.33
N VAL A 52 5.80 11.17 0.29
CA VAL A 52 4.89 11.32 1.43
C VAL A 52 5.52 10.81 2.72
N ARG A 53 4.89 11.12 3.86
CA ARG A 53 5.28 10.63 5.18
C ARG A 53 4.06 10.04 5.87
N PHE A 54 4.11 8.76 6.19
CA PHE A 54 3.10 8.12 7.03
C PHE A 54 3.34 8.56 8.48
N ARG A 55 2.33 9.22 9.07
CA ARG A 55 2.36 9.58 10.49
C ARG A 55 1.92 8.39 11.33
N ASP A 56 2.27 8.40 12.62
CA ASP A 56 1.89 7.35 13.58
C ASP A 56 0.39 7.03 13.56
N SER A 57 -0.45 8.03 13.31
CA SER A 57 -1.91 7.89 13.19
C SER A 57 -2.35 7.02 12.01
N ALA A 58 -1.54 6.95 10.94
CA ALA A 58 -1.78 6.14 9.75
C ALA A 58 -1.08 4.78 9.82
N LEU A 59 -0.20 4.53 10.80
CA LEU A 59 0.50 3.26 10.99
C LEU A 59 -0.35 2.28 11.80
N THR A 60 -1.53 1.97 11.29
CA THR A 60 -2.50 1.07 11.93
C THR A 60 -2.65 -0.22 11.15
N MET A 61 -3.02 -1.31 11.83
CA MET A 61 -3.33 -2.59 11.16
C MET A 61 -4.46 -2.44 10.13
N ASP A 62 -5.39 -1.52 10.36
CA ASP A 62 -6.47 -1.24 9.41
C ASP A 62 -5.97 -0.62 8.11
N THR A 63 -4.96 0.24 8.15
CA THR A 63 -4.34 0.86 6.96
C THR A 63 -3.80 -0.18 5.99
N PHE A 64 -3.20 -1.25 6.52
CA PHE A 64 -2.61 -2.34 5.74
C PHE A 64 -3.54 -3.53 5.58
N ARG A 65 -4.82 -3.38 5.93
CA ARG A 65 -5.80 -4.47 5.83
C ARG A 65 -6.02 -4.87 4.39
N THR A 66 -6.34 -3.91 3.52
CA THR A 66 -6.60 -4.16 2.10
C THR A 66 -5.87 -3.18 1.19
N ALA A 67 -5.69 -3.55 -0.08
CA ALA A 67 -5.10 -2.68 -1.09
C ALA A 67 -5.87 -1.35 -1.23
N GLY A 68 -7.20 -1.39 -1.14
CA GLY A 68 -8.06 -0.21 -1.25
C GLY A 68 -7.81 0.79 -0.10
N VAL A 69 -7.73 0.31 1.14
CA VAL A 69 -7.50 1.18 2.31
C VAL A 69 -6.10 1.78 2.27
N LEU A 70 -5.10 0.98 1.89
CA LEU A 70 -3.73 1.45 1.74
C LEU A 70 -3.64 2.56 0.68
N TRP A 71 -4.27 2.37 -0.48
CA TRP A 71 -4.31 3.36 -1.54
C TRP A 71 -5.03 4.66 -1.12
N ASP A 72 -6.19 4.55 -0.48
CA ASP A 72 -6.92 5.73 0.02
C ASP A 72 -6.06 6.57 0.97
N THR A 73 -5.30 5.90 1.83
CA THR A 73 -4.36 6.53 2.76
C THR A 73 -3.25 7.29 2.01
N VAL A 74 -2.62 6.68 1.00
CA VAL A 74 -1.62 7.33 0.16
C VAL A 74 -2.22 8.54 -0.56
N GLN A 75 -3.41 8.39 -1.13
CA GLN A 75 -4.10 9.45 -1.87
C GLN A 75 -4.44 10.64 -0.98
N SER A 76 -4.87 10.41 0.27
CA SER A 76 -5.11 11.47 1.25
C SER A 76 -3.84 12.26 1.57
N MET A 77 -2.68 11.59 1.64
CA MET A 77 -1.39 12.24 1.89
C MET A 77 -0.94 13.08 0.70
N LEU A 78 -1.13 12.57 -0.52
CA LEU A 78 -0.82 13.30 -1.76
C LEU A 78 -1.61 14.61 -1.89
N HIS A 79 -2.90 14.59 -1.52
CA HIS A 79 -3.72 15.81 -1.53
C HIS A 79 -3.20 16.83 -0.49
N THR A 80 -2.80 16.35 0.69
CA THR A 80 -2.28 17.22 1.77
C THR A 80 -0.94 17.85 1.39
N ALA A 81 -0.07 17.13 0.68
CA ALA A 81 1.25 17.64 0.25
C ALA A 81 1.17 18.70 -0.86
N ALA A 82 0.08 18.71 -1.63
CA ALA A 82 -0.15 19.67 -2.72
C ALA A 82 -0.84 20.98 -2.26
N SER A 83 -1.08 21.15 -0.95
CA SER A 83 -1.78 22.30 -0.35
C SER A 83 -0.83 23.33 0.27
#